data_AF-A0A4Y2EIA9-F1
#
_entry.id   AF-A0A4Y2EIA9-F1
#
_cell.length_a   1.000
_cell.length_b   1.000
_cell.length_c   1.000
_cell.angle_alpha   90.00
_cell.angle_beta   90.00
_cell.angle_gamma   90.00
#
_symmetry.space_group_name_H-M   'P 1'
#
loop_
_entity.id
_entity.type
_entity.pdbx_description
1 polymer ?
#
loop_
_entity_poly.entity_id
_entity_poly.type
_entity_poly.pdbx_seq_one_letter_code
_entity_poly.pdbx_strand_id
1 'polypeptide(L)'
;MLGKRSGVAQKFAEKYPNIILWHCMNHKIELDVSDSVDVVGTVNHFQFFMDKLYILYSKSPKNQWELAECTREMDLQSNKIGRILGTRWVASSFKAISAV
;
A
#
# COMPACT_ATOMS: atom_id res chain seq x y z
N MET A 1 6.14 12.37 -6.25
CA MET A 1 5.13 13.10 -7.03
C MET A 1 5.78 14.13 -7.95
N LEU A 2 5.37 14.19 -9.21
CA LEU A 2 5.81 15.18 -10.19
C LEU A 2 5.05 16.51 -10.04
N GLY A 3 4.94 17.02 -8.80
CA GLY A 3 4.09 18.17 -8.47
C GLY A 3 4.34 19.39 -9.37
N LYS A 4 3.25 20.04 -9.78
CA LYS A 4 3.23 21.14 -10.78
C LYS A 4 3.78 22.48 -10.28
N ARG A 5 3.87 22.68 -8.95
CA ARG A 5 4.20 23.99 -8.31
C ARG A 5 5.51 24.03 -7.53
N SER A 6 6.00 22.90 -7.04
CA SER A 6 7.29 22.78 -6.33
C SER A 6 7.87 21.36 -6.41
N GLY A 7 7.31 20.53 -7.29
CA GLY A 7 7.68 19.13 -7.41
C GLY A 7 8.93 18.91 -8.23
N VAL A 8 9.45 17.68 -8.17
CA VAL A 8 10.66 17.27 -8.88
C VAL A 8 10.55 17.54 -10.38
N ALA A 9 9.40 17.27 -10.98
CA ALA A 9 9.11 17.59 -12.39
C ALA A 9 9.40 19.04 -12.75
N GLN A 10 8.84 19.98 -11.99
CA GLN A 10 9.04 21.40 -12.26
C GLN A 10 10.49 21.81 -12.12
N LYS A 11 11.18 21.35 -11.07
CA LYS A 11 12.62 21.63 -10.89
C LYS A 11 13.47 21.11 -12.06
N PHE A 12 13.09 19.96 -12.62
CA PHE A 12 13.72 19.44 -13.84
C PHE A 12 13.39 20.27 -15.07
N ALA A 13 12.14 20.73 -15.24
CA ALA A 13 11.74 21.59 -16.35
C ALA A 13 12.43 22.97 -16.30
N GLU A 14 12.61 23.55 -15.11
CA GLU A 14 13.35 24.80 -14.90
C GLU A 14 14.82 24.66 -15.32
N LYS A 15 15.45 23.52 -15.01
CA LYS A 15 16.85 23.25 -15.37
C LYS A 15 17.03 22.79 -16.82
N TYR A 16 16.04 22.10 -17.37
CA TYR A 16 16.06 21.51 -18.71
C TYR A 16 14.74 21.82 -19.43
N PRO A 17 14.63 22.99 -20.11
CA PRO A 17 13.36 23.45 -20.67
C PRO A 17 12.72 22.51 -21.70
N ASN A 18 13.54 21.68 -22.35
CA ASN A 18 13.10 20.73 -23.38
C ASN A 18 12.86 19.31 -22.85
N ILE A 19 12.90 19.10 -21.52
CA ILE A 19 12.67 17.78 -20.95
C ILE A 19 11.21 17.36 -21.11
N ILE A 20 10.99 16.14 -21.58
CA ILE A 20 9.67 15.53 -21.61
C ILE A 20 9.45 14.80 -20.30
N LEU A 21 8.48 15.26 -19.52
CA LEU A 21 8.10 14.64 -18.27
C LEU A 21 6.94 13.68 -18.51
N TRP A 22 7.18 12.40 -18.21
CA TRP A 22 6.16 11.37 -18.33
C TRP A 22 5.85 10.78 -16.96
N HIS A 23 4.57 10.75 -16.60
CA HIS A 23 4.12 10.06 -15.40
C HIS A 23 4.08 8.56 -15.63
N CYS A 24 4.66 7.78 -14.72
CA CYS A 24 4.50 6.33 -14.72
C CYS A 24 3.01 5.95 -14.62
N MET A 25 2.50 5.18 -15.58
CA MET A 25 1.09 4.77 -15.62
C MET A 25 0.70 3.97 -14.38
N ASN A 26 1.57 3.07 -13.91
CA ASN A 26 1.34 2.31 -12.68
C ASN A 26 1.16 3.22 -11.46
N HIS A 27 1.89 4.34 -11.40
CA HIS A 27 1.73 5.29 -10.30
C HIS A 27 0.42 6.09 -10.41
N LYS A 28 -0.02 6.44 -11.62
CA LYS A 28 -1.33 7.08 -11.82
C LYS A 28 -2.47 6.18 -11.37
N ILE A 29 -2.47 4.93 -11.82
CA ILE A 29 -3.49 3.94 -11.43
C ILE A 29 -3.51 3.76 -9.91
N GLU A 30 -2.34 3.73 -9.25
CA GLU A 30 -2.28 3.65 -7.79
C GLU A 30 -2.98 4.84 -7.11
N LEU A 31 -2.74 6.06 -7.58
CA LEU A 31 -3.38 7.26 -7.03
C LEU A 31 -4.89 7.21 -7.26
N ASP A 32 -5.34 6.85 -8.46
CA ASP A 32 -6.77 6.78 -8.79
C ASP A 32 -7.49 5.72 -7.93
N VAL A 33 -6.84 4.57 -7.67
CA VAL A 33 -7.37 3.53 -6.77
C VAL A 33 -7.39 4.02 -5.32
N SER A 34 -6.33 4.69 -4.86
CA SER A 34 -6.26 5.28 -3.51
C SER A 34 -7.40 6.28 -3.29
N ASP A 35 -7.61 7.19 -4.24
CA ASP A 35 -8.68 8.19 -4.18
C ASP A 35 -10.07 7.51 -4.16
N SER A 36 -10.23 6.43 -4.93
CA SER A 36 -11.48 5.63 -4.92
C SER A 36 -11.73 4.97 -3.57
N VAL A 37 -10.69 4.44 -2.92
CA VAL A 37 -10.79 3.79 -1.61
C VAL A 37 -11.18 4.77 -0.53
N ASP A 38 -10.67 6.00 -0.57
CA ASP A 38 -11.03 7.06 0.39
C ASP A 38 -12.51 7.45 0.32
N VAL A 39 -13.16 7.29 -0.84
CA VAL A 39 -14.60 7.54 -1.02
C VAL A 39 -15.45 6.34 -0.60
N VAL A 40 -14.97 5.12 -0.80
CA VAL A 40 -15.72 3.90 -0.48
C VAL A 40 -15.44 3.49 0.97
N GLY A 41 -16.27 3.98 1.90
CA GLY A 41 -16.08 3.82 3.35
C GLY A 41 -15.80 2.38 3.83
N THR A 42 -16.46 1.36 3.27
CA THR A 42 -16.20 -0.04 3.61
C THR A 42 -14.78 -0.48 3.25
N VAL A 43 -14.29 -0.07 2.08
CA VAL A 43 -12.93 -0.42 1.61
C VAL A 43 -11.89 0.36 2.41
N ASN A 44 -12.15 1.63 2.73
CA ASN A 44 -11.30 2.42 3.61
C ASN A 44 -11.15 1.79 5.01
N HIS A 45 -12.27 1.39 5.63
CA HIS A 45 -12.26 0.71 6.94
C HIS A 45 -11.47 -0.60 6.89
N PHE A 46 -11.66 -1.39 5.84
CA PHE A 46 -10.91 -2.64 5.67
C PHE A 46 -9.41 -2.39 5.50
N GLN A 47 -9.02 -1.43 4.66
CA GLN A 47 -7.62 -1.04 4.50
C GLN A 47 -7.01 -0.59 5.83
N PHE A 48 -7.71 0.25 6.58
CA PHE A 48 -7.26 0.74 7.88
C PHE A 48 -7.05 -0.41 8.87
N PHE A 49 -8.01 -1.34 8.95
CA PHE A 49 -7.90 -2.53 9.79
C PHE A 49 -6.66 -3.37 9.44
N MET A 50 -6.45 -3.64 8.14
CA MET A 50 -5.30 -4.41 7.67
C MET A 50 -3.97 -3.69 7.93
N ASP A 51 -3.93 -2.36 7.82
CA ASP A 51 -2.75 -1.58 8.19
C ASP A 51 -2.44 -1.65 9.69
N LYS A 52 -3.45 -1.70 10.56
CA LYS A 52 -3.26 -1.91 12.01
C LYS A 52 -2.70 -3.29 12.32
N LEU A 53 -3.25 -4.33 11.70
CA LEU A 53 -2.72 -5.69 11.83
C LEU A 53 -1.27 -5.76 11.37
N TYR A 54 -0.96 -5.17 10.22
CA TYR A 54 0.41 -5.09 9.72
C TYR A 54 1.33 -4.39 10.73
N ILE A 55 0.95 -3.23 11.27
CA ILE A 55 1.78 -2.51 12.24
C ILE A 55 2.04 -3.35 13.50
N LEU A 56 1.03 -4.06 13.99
CA LEU A 56 1.12 -4.87 15.21
C LEU A 56 2.01 -6.10 15.00
N TYR A 57 1.84 -6.82 13.89
CA TYR A 57 2.48 -8.12 13.69
C TYR A 57 3.75 -8.06 12.83
N SER A 58 3.96 -7.07 11.96
CA SER A 58 5.15 -7.05 11.08
C SER A 58 6.46 -6.64 11.78
N LYS A 59 6.38 -5.90 12.89
CA LYS A 59 7.56 -5.25 13.51
C LYS A 59 8.20 -6.03 14.66
N SER A 60 7.49 -7.01 15.23
CA SER A 60 7.92 -7.74 16.43
C SER A 60 7.90 -9.24 16.18
N PRO A 61 9.05 -9.94 16.26
CA PRO A 61 9.09 -11.40 16.18
C PRO A 61 8.17 -12.05 17.22
N LYS A 62 8.12 -11.49 18.45
CA LYS A 62 7.23 -12.00 19.51
C LYS A 62 5.76 -11.96 19.09
N ASN A 63 5.30 -10.85 18.51
CA ASN A 63 3.92 -10.72 18.08
C ASN A 63 3.60 -11.68 16.91
N GLN A 64 4.57 -11.94 16.02
CA GLN A 64 4.43 -12.94 14.96
C GLN A 64 4.28 -14.35 15.52
N TRP A 65 5.05 -14.68 16.55
CA TRP A 65 4.94 -15.95 17.26
C TRP A 65 3.58 -16.11 17.95
N GLU A 66 3.12 -15.09 18.67
CA GLU A 66 1.80 -15.09 19.30
C GLU A 66 0.67 -15.27 18.26
N LEU A 67 0.75 -14.57 17.13
CA LEU A 67 -0.20 -14.75 16.03
C LEU A 67 -0.17 -16.17 15.46
N ALA A 68 1.03 -16.71 15.22
CA ALA A 68 1.20 -18.05 14.69
C ALA A 68 0.59 -19.11 15.63
N GLU A 69 0.79 -18.94 16.94
CA GLU A 69 0.21 -19.83 17.94
C GLU A 69 -1.32 -19.76 17.96
N CYS A 70 -1.90 -18.56 17.94
CA CYS A 70 -3.35 -18.40 17.83
C CYS A 70 -3.91 -19.05 16.55
N THR A 71 -3.25 -18.89 15.40
CA THR A 71 -3.70 -19.54 14.16
C THR A 71 -3.58 -21.06 14.22
N ARG A 72 -2.56 -21.59 14.91
CA ARG A 72 -2.36 -23.02 15.11
C ARG A 72 -3.44 -23.62 15.99
N GLU A 73 -3.85 -22.92 17.05
CA GLU A 73 -4.96 -23.35 17.92
C GLU A 73 -6.30 -23.40 17.19
N MET A 74 -6.48 -22.53 16.19
CA MET A 74 -7.70 -22.45 15.39
C MET A 74 -7.69 -23.32 14.12
N ASP A 75 -6.63 -24.11 13.89
CA ASP A 75 -6.40 -24.89 12.66
C ASP A 75 -6.48 -24.04 11.37
N LEU A 76 -6.00 -22.79 11.45
CA LEU A 76 -5.96 -21.84 10.33
C LEU A 76 -4.56 -21.75 9.74
N GLN A 77 -4.47 -21.69 8.42
CA GLN A 77 -3.20 -21.39 7.74
C GLN A 77 -2.87 -19.90 7.87
N SER A 78 -1.73 -19.55 8.48
CA SER A 78 -1.28 -18.17 8.57
C SER A 78 -0.38 -17.79 7.39
N ASN A 79 -0.88 -16.88 6.56
CA ASN A 79 -0.07 -16.19 5.56
C ASN A 79 0.54 -14.92 6.18
N LYS A 80 1.68 -14.48 5.62
CA LYS A 80 2.32 -13.24 6.08
C LYS A 80 1.39 -12.04 5.80
N ILE A 81 0.94 -11.38 6.87
CA ILE A 81 0.12 -10.17 6.77
C ILE A 81 0.93 -9.07 6.07
N GLY A 82 0.44 -8.62 4.93
CA GLY A 82 0.99 -7.50 4.16
C GLY A 82 0.17 -6.22 4.36
N ARG A 83 0.68 -5.11 3.82
CA ARG A 83 -0.12 -3.88 3.67
C ARG A 83 -0.97 -3.97 2.42
N ILE A 84 -2.13 -3.34 2.46
CA ILE A 84 -3.04 -3.22 1.32
C ILE A 84 -2.97 -1.79 0.81
N LEU A 85 -2.86 -1.62 -0.52
CA LEU A 85 -2.79 -0.33 -1.20
C LEU A 85 -1.63 0.55 -0.67
N GLY A 86 -0.48 -0.07 -0.48
CA GLY A 86 0.75 0.63 -0.15
C GLY A 86 1.28 1.40 -1.35
N THR A 87 2.18 2.36 -1.12
CA THR A 87 2.76 3.28 -2.12
C THR A 87 3.52 2.59 -3.29
N ARG A 88 3.49 1.26 -3.36
CA ARG A 88 4.20 0.44 -4.33
C ARG A 88 3.30 -0.66 -4.87
N TRP A 89 2.54 -0.32 -5.91
CA TRP A 89 1.96 -1.21 -6.91
C TRP A 89 0.68 -1.91 -6.44
N VAL A 90 -0.44 -1.63 -7.11
CA VAL A 90 -1.75 -2.28 -6.94
C VAL A 90 -1.63 -3.81 -6.91
N ALA A 91 -0.77 -4.39 -7.75
CA ALA A 91 -0.51 -5.83 -7.78
C ALA A 91 0.11 -6.39 -6.48
N SER A 92 0.83 -5.57 -5.71
CA SER A 92 1.37 -5.98 -4.40
C SER A 92 0.28 -6.23 -3.36
N SER A 93 -0.87 -5.56 -3.51
CA SER A 93 -2.03 -5.70 -2.62
C SER A 93 -2.79 -7.01 -2.84
N PHE A 94 -2.72 -7.58 -4.06
CA PHE A 94 -3.43 -8.82 -4.40
C PHE A 94 -3.06 -9.97 -3.44
N LYS A 95 -1.76 -10.16 -3.18
CA LYS A 95 -1.30 -11.22 -2.26
C LYS A 95 -1.78 -11.02 -0.83
N ALA A 96 -1.86 -9.77 -0.37
CA ALA A 96 -2.36 -9.45 0.97
C ALA A 96 -3.88 -9.65 1.08
N ILE A 97 -4.62 -9.37 0.00
CA ILE A 97 -6.07 -9.61 -0.08
C ILE A 97 -6.36 -11.11 -0.16
N SER A 98 -5.64 -11.88 -0.98
CA SER A 98 -5.84 -13.34 -1.09
C SER A 98 -5.45 -14.14 0.16
N ALA A 99 -4.79 -13.50 1.12
CA ALA A 99 -4.37 -14.12 2.38
C ALA A 99 -5.44 -14.05 3.48
N VAL A 100 -6.54 -13.33 3.24
CA VAL A 100 -7.70 -13.15 4.12
C VAL A 100 -8.91 -13.82 3.48
#